data_AF-A0A1X1TWQ9-F1
#
_entry.id   AF-A0A1X1TWQ9-F1
#
_cell.length_a   1.000
_cell.length_b   1.000
_cell.length_c   1.000
_cell.angle_alpha   90.00
_cell.angle_beta   90.00
_cell.angle_gamma   90.00
#
_symmetry.space_group_name_H-M   'P 1'
#
loop_
_entity.id
_entity.type
_entity.pdbx_description
1 polymer ?
#
loop_
_entity_poly.entity_id
_entity_poly.type
_entity_poly.pdbx_seq_one_letter_code
_entity_poly.pdbx_strand_id
1 'polypeptide(L)'
;MASPTLTADFARALPELAQPWQAAVPPEPKLVVLNEALAADLGLDSAWLRSSDGLKFLTGNAVPDGATPVAQAYAGHQFGNYVPLLGDGRALLLGELDHNRPRDIHLKGSGRTPFARGGDGLAVVGPMLREYVISEAMHALGIPTTRSLAVVATGAHVQRETALPGAVLTRIAASHLRVGSFQLVAQQARATGDLSLLRRLADYAIARHYPQATQAENPYLALFQEVLEAQSALIAQWMHVGFVHGVMNTDNMTISGETIDYGPCAFMEAYDPATVYSSIDYAGRYAYGNQPLVAQWNLARFAETILPLLAATEELALSVAVETLEGFMPRYHSHWSAGMLAKFGLTGSVESAALIDQALALLNDNQVDYTSFFRHLARAGRGDPDALPPVFTDWLHRWRALQPDVDALDRVNPIYIPRNHLVEQALTAATGGDLEPVCTLLEVIGEPYREREGLQAYAAPAPPEFGEYRTFCGT
;
A
#
# COMPACT_ATOMS: atom_id res chain seq x y z
N MET A 1 -24.54 -15.09 -17.88
CA MET A 1 -23.29 -14.30 -17.99
C MET A 1 -22.19 -15.15 -17.36
N ALA A 2 -21.03 -15.21 -18.02
CA ALA A 2 -20.03 -16.25 -17.77
C ALA A 2 -19.12 -15.89 -16.59
N SER A 3 -18.66 -16.92 -15.87
CA SER A 3 -17.58 -16.82 -14.88
C SER A 3 -16.33 -16.19 -15.52
N PRO A 4 -15.53 -15.41 -14.78
CA PRO A 4 -14.25 -14.94 -15.29
C PRO A 4 -13.30 -16.11 -15.58
N THR A 5 -12.45 -15.91 -16.58
CA THR A 5 -11.32 -16.81 -16.86
C THR A 5 -10.14 -16.41 -15.98
N LEU A 6 -9.59 -17.39 -15.26
CA LEU A 6 -8.37 -17.24 -14.49
C LEU A 6 -7.29 -18.18 -15.01
N THR A 7 -6.04 -17.73 -14.93
CA THR A 7 -4.84 -18.55 -15.12
C THR A 7 -4.27 -18.98 -13.76
N ALA A 8 -3.23 -19.81 -13.83
CA ALA A 8 -2.46 -20.29 -12.69
C ALA A 8 -0.97 -20.08 -12.94
N ASP A 9 -0.60 -18.91 -13.45
CA ASP A 9 0.74 -18.64 -13.97
C ASP A 9 1.80 -18.70 -12.88
N PHE A 10 1.54 -18.08 -11.72
CA PHE A 10 2.41 -18.16 -10.55
C PHE A 10 2.56 -19.61 -10.07
N ALA A 11 1.45 -20.33 -9.91
CA ALA A 11 1.47 -21.71 -9.40
C ALA A 11 2.21 -22.67 -10.34
N ARG A 12 2.14 -22.45 -11.66
CA ARG A 12 2.90 -23.23 -12.66
C ARG A 12 4.36 -22.82 -12.74
N ALA A 13 4.65 -21.52 -12.68
CA ALA A 13 6.01 -21.01 -12.80
C ALA A 13 6.85 -21.24 -11.55
N LEU A 14 6.23 -21.24 -10.36
CA LEU A 14 6.88 -21.28 -9.05
C LEU A 14 6.16 -22.25 -8.07
N PRO A 15 5.95 -23.53 -8.42
CA PRO A 15 5.26 -24.50 -7.56
C PRO A 15 5.91 -24.66 -6.18
N GLU A 16 7.22 -24.40 -6.05
CA GLU A 16 7.96 -24.44 -4.79
C GLU A 16 7.49 -23.36 -3.79
N LEU A 17 6.90 -22.27 -4.28
CA LEU A 17 6.35 -21.18 -3.49
C LEU A 17 4.82 -21.21 -3.41
N ALA A 18 4.19 -22.18 -4.06
CA ALA A 18 2.75 -22.19 -4.29
C ALA A 18 2.15 -23.45 -3.68
N GLN A 19 1.71 -23.38 -2.42
CA GLN A 19 1.06 -24.50 -1.76
C GLN A 19 -0.43 -24.54 -2.18
N PRO A 20 -0.89 -25.56 -2.93
CA PRO A 20 -2.31 -25.68 -3.27
C PRO A 20 -3.16 -25.73 -2.01
N TRP A 21 -4.22 -24.94 -1.99
CA TRP A 21 -5.09 -24.81 -0.83
C TRP A 21 -6.52 -24.41 -1.24
N GLN A 22 -7.47 -24.51 -0.31
CA GLN A 22 -8.86 -24.16 -0.54
C GLN A 22 -9.34 -23.16 0.51
N ALA A 23 -10.21 -22.24 0.09
CA ALA A 23 -10.86 -21.31 1.01
C ALA A 23 -11.84 -22.06 1.94
N ALA A 24 -12.05 -21.51 3.13
CA ALA A 24 -13.14 -21.93 3.98
C ALA A 24 -14.48 -21.58 3.34
N VAL A 25 -15.48 -22.45 3.53
CA VAL A 25 -16.83 -22.24 3.02
C VAL A 25 -17.57 -21.27 3.97
N PRO A 26 -17.96 -20.06 3.52
CA PRO A 26 -18.76 -19.16 4.34
C PRO A 26 -20.19 -19.72 4.47
N PRO A 27 -20.78 -19.75 5.68
CA PRO A 27 -22.13 -20.28 5.87
C PRO A 27 -23.23 -19.45 5.17
N GLU A 28 -23.09 -18.12 5.15
CA GLU A 28 -24.09 -17.22 4.56
C GLU A 28 -23.40 -16.00 3.93
N PRO A 29 -22.78 -16.15 2.74
CA PRO A 29 -22.06 -15.06 2.10
C PRO A 29 -23.01 -13.93 1.69
N LYS A 30 -22.70 -12.70 2.12
CA LYS A 30 -23.44 -11.48 1.77
C LYS A 30 -22.47 -10.40 1.32
N LEU A 31 -22.75 -9.78 0.18
CA LEU A 31 -21.94 -8.67 -0.31
C LEU A 31 -22.05 -7.48 0.64
N VAL A 32 -20.91 -6.95 1.09
CA VAL A 32 -20.83 -5.72 1.89
C VAL A 32 -20.58 -4.53 0.97
N VAL A 33 -19.55 -4.62 0.13
CA VAL A 33 -19.22 -3.60 -0.86
C VAL A 33 -18.63 -4.25 -2.10
N LEU A 34 -18.92 -3.68 -3.28
CA LEU A 34 -18.29 -4.03 -4.55
C LEU A 34 -17.80 -2.76 -5.26
N ASN A 35 -16.56 -2.82 -5.73
CA ASN A 35 -15.96 -1.79 -6.56
C ASN A 35 -16.37 -1.98 -8.02
N GLU A 36 -17.50 -1.38 -8.41
CA GLU A 36 -18.01 -1.53 -9.78
C GLU A 36 -17.10 -0.92 -10.84
N ALA A 37 -16.44 0.21 -10.53
CA ALA A 37 -15.49 0.84 -11.43
C ALA A 37 -14.29 -0.09 -11.69
N LEU A 38 -13.70 -0.66 -10.64
CA LEU A 38 -12.61 -1.62 -10.79
C LEU A 38 -13.09 -2.91 -11.47
N ALA A 39 -14.29 -3.40 -11.18
CA ALA A 39 -14.85 -4.56 -11.86
C ALA A 39 -14.93 -4.30 -13.38
N ALA A 40 -15.45 -3.14 -13.79
CA ALA A 40 -15.52 -2.75 -15.19
C ALA A 40 -14.12 -2.63 -15.84
N ASP A 41 -13.16 -2.02 -15.16
CA ASP A 41 -11.76 -1.89 -15.62
C ASP A 41 -11.09 -3.27 -15.81
N LEU A 42 -11.46 -4.25 -15.00
CA LEU A 42 -10.98 -5.63 -15.07
C LEU A 42 -11.79 -6.51 -16.04
N GLY A 43 -12.80 -5.95 -16.73
CA GLY A 43 -13.68 -6.70 -17.62
C GLY A 43 -14.62 -7.68 -16.90
N LEU A 44 -14.86 -7.47 -15.60
CA LEU A 44 -15.75 -8.29 -14.78
C LEU A 44 -17.17 -7.72 -14.77
N ASP A 45 -18.15 -8.60 -14.90
CA ASP A 45 -19.57 -8.21 -14.83
C ASP A 45 -20.02 -8.02 -13.38
N SER A 46 -20.27 -6.75 -13.02
CA SER A 46 -20.77 -6.34 -11.71
C SER A 46 -22.13 -6.95 -11.33
N ALA A 47 -23.01 -7.25 -12.29
CA ALA A 47 -24.28 -7.91 -12.02
C ALA A 47 -24.06 -9.40 -11.71
N TRP A 48 -23.14 -10.06 -12.43
CA TRP A 48 -22.75 -11.42 -12.14
C TRP A 48 -22.03 -11.56 -10.78
N LEU A 49 -21.13 -10.63 -10.44
CA LEU A 49 -20.43 -10.62 -9.13
C LEU A 49 -21.40 -10.53 -7.94
N ARG A 50 -22.59 -9.95 -8.14
CA ARG A 50 -23.67 -9.89 -7.13
C ARG A 50 -24.52 -11.15 -7.04
N SER A 51 -24.44 -12.02 -8.05
CA SER A 51 -25.19 -13.28 -8.06
C SER A 51 -24.65 -14.27 -7.02
N SER A 52 -25.41 -15.32 -6.73
CA SER A 52 -24.95 -16.39 -5.84
C SER A 52 -23.64 -17.03 -6.27
N ASP A 53 -23.39 -17.15 -7.59
CA ASP A 53 -22.15 -17.73 -8.09
C ASP A 53 -20.99 -16.73 -8.05
N GLY A 54 -21.28 -15.45 -8.25
CA GLY A 54 -20.32 -14.36 -8.02
C GLY A 54 -19.85 -14.29 -6.57
N LEU A 55 -20.74 -14.44 -5.59
CA LEU A 55 -20.37 -14.48 -4.17
C LEU A 55 -19.53 -15.72 -3.81
N LYS A 56 -19.83 -16.87 -4.41
CA LYS A 56 -18.97 -18.06 -4.25
C LYS A 56 -17.60 -17.82 -4.87
N PHE A 57 -17.51 -17.15 -6.02
CA PHE A 57 -16.24 -16.79 -6.64
C PHE A 57 -15.42 -15.83 -5.74
N LEU A 58 -16.04 -14.74 -5.27
CA LEU A 58 -15.42 -13.73 -4.40
C LEU A 58 -14.98 -14.29 -3.03
N THR A 59 -15.47 -15.47 -2.65
CA THR A 59 -15.09 -16.18 -1.43
C THR A 59 -14.25 -17.43 -1.69
N GLY A 60 -13.89 -17.72 -2.94
CA GLY A 60 -13.02 -18.84 -3.31
C GLY A 60 -13.69 -20.22 -3.31
N ASN A 61 -15.02 -20.26 -3.35
CA ASN A 61 -15.85 -21.47 -3.32
C ASN A 61 -16.48 -21.85 -4.67
N ALA A 62 -16.27 -21.02 -5.70
CA ALA A 62 -16.53 -21.34 -7.10
C ALA A 62 -15.31 -20.92 -7.93
N VAL A 63 -14.34 -21.83 -8.01
CA VAL A 63 -13.05 -21.59 -8.68
C VAL A 63 -13.19 -21.94 -10.17
N PRO A 64 -12.82 -21.05 -11.10
CA PRO A 64 -12.80 -21.36 -12.53
C PRO A 64 -11.80 -22.47 -12.86
N ASP A 65 -12.11 -23.32 -13.85
CA ASP A 65 -11.30 -24.52 -14.19
C ASP A 65 -9.82 -24.23 -14.51
N GLY A 66 -9.49 -23.02 -14.97
CA GLY A 66 -8.11 -22.60 -15.29
C GLY A 66 -7.28 -22.13 -14.09
N ALA A 67 -7.90 -21.92 -12.93
CA ALA A 67 -7.25 -21.43 -11.72
C ALA A 67 -6.76 -22.57 -10.82
N THR A 68 -5.61 -22.37 -10.19
CA THR A 68 -5.12 -23.22 -9.10
C THR A 68 -4.98 -22.35 -7.86
N PRO A 69 -5.91 -22.41 -6.91
CA PRO A 69 -5.80 -21.59 -5.72
C PRO A 69 -4.63 -22.06 -4.85
N VAL A 70 -3.79 -21.12 -4.43
CA VAL A 70 -2.56 -21.40 -3.67
C VAL A 70 -2.38 -20.42 -2.52
N ALA A 71 -1.83 -20.91 -1.42
CA ALA A 71 -1.23 -20.07 -0.39
C ALA A 71 0.25 -19.89 -0.73
N GLN A 72 0.72 -18.65 -0.84
CA GLN A 72 2.11 -18.38 -1.19
C GLN A 72 3.02 -18.55 0.03
N ALA A 73 4.17 -19.20 -0.16
CA ALA A 73 5.25 -19.24 0.83
C ALA A 73 6.19 -18.05 0.63
N TYR A 74 6.56 -17.40 1.72
CA TYR A 74 7.60 -16.35 1.75
C TYR A 74 8.25 -16.29 3.13
N ALA A 75 9.38 -15.60 3.24
CA ALA A 75 10.05 -15.27 4.50
C ALA A 75 9.94 -13.75 4.74
N GLY A 76 10.58 -13.21 5.77
CA GLY A 76 10.60 -11.76 5.97
C GLY A 76 11.42 -11.32 7.16
N HIS A 77 11.90 -10.09 7.14
CA HIS A 77 12.39 -9.41 8.33
C HIS A 77 11.26 -8.64 8.97
N GLN A 78 10.80 -9.11 10.14
CA GLN A 78 9.77 -8.43 10.92
C GLN A 78 10.44 -7.57 11.98
N PHE A 79 10.25 -6.25 11.90
CA PHE A 79 10.93 -5.27 12.77
C PHE A 79 12.47 -5.45 12.80
N GLY A 80 13.05 -5.82 11.66
CA GLY A 80 14.49 -6.07 11.52
C GLY A 80 14.95 -7.49 11.86
N ASN A 81 14.11 -8.32 12.47
CA ASN A 81 14.43 -9.70 12.81
C ASN A 81 14.00 -10.68 11.72
N TYR A 82 14.90 -11.55 11.26
CA TYR A 82 14.58 -12.51 10.21
C TYR A 82 13.66 -13.63 10.71
N VAL A 83 12.55 -13.84 10.00
CA VAL A 83 11.62 -14.95 10.19
C VAL A 83 11.74 -15.86 8.96
N PRO A 84 12.27 -17.09 9.13
CA PRO A 84 12.65 -17.95 8.00
C PRO A 84 11.45 -18.51 7.23
N LEU A 85 10.27 -18.56 7.84
CA LEU A 85 9.06 -19.00 7.18
C LEU A 85 7.85 -18.20 7.66
N LEU A 86 7.27 -17.46 6.73
CA LEU A 86 5.98 -16.81 6.79
C LEU A 86 5.07 -17.50 5.77
N GLY A 87 4.39 -16.72 4.93
CA GLY A 87 3.44 -17.21 3.95
C GLY A 87 2.05 -16.65 4.18
N ASP A 88 1.17 -16.89 3.21
CA ASP A 88 -0.22 -16.45 3.25
C ASP A 88 -1.00 -17.23 4.31
N GLY A 89 -0.89 -16.81 5.58
CA GLY A 89 -1.51 -17.51 6.71
C GLY A 89 -3.03 -17.38 6.79
N ARG A 90 -3.58 -16.35 6.16
CA ARG A 90 -5.02 -16.02 6.12
C ARG A 90 -5.46 -15.55 4.74
N ALA A 91 -4.70 -15.91 3.71
CA ALA A 91 -4.96 -15.43 2.38
C ALA A 91 -4.73 -16.54 1.34
N LEU A 92 -5.35 -16.38 0.19
CA LEU A 92 -5.32 -17.36 -0.89
C LEU A 92 -5.29 -16.64 -2.23
N LEU A 93 -4.22 -16.83 -3.02
CA LEU A 93 -4.22 -16.44 -4.44
C LEU A 93 -5.19 -17.38 -5.15
N LEU A 94 -6.31 -16.85 -5.64
CA LEU A 94 -7.31 -17.61 -6.38
C LEU A 94 -6.80 -17.98 -7.79
N GLY A 95 -6.07 -17.04 -8.40
CA GLY A 95 -5.50 -17.13 -9.74
C GLY A 95 -5.23 -15.73 -10.29
N GLU A 96 -4.85 -15.66 -11.56
CA GLU A 96 -4.61 -14.38 -12.25
C GLU A 96 -5.64 -14.14 -13.36
N LEU A 97 -6.09 -12.89 -13.51
CA LEU A 97 -6.96 -12.51 -14.62
C LEU A 97 -6.18 -12.53 -15.94
N ASP A 98 -6.72 -13.26 -16.93
CA ASP A 98 -6.12 -13.47 -18.26
C ASP A 98 -6.32 -12.24 -19.17
N HIS A 99 -5.44 -11.24 -19.04
CA HIS A 99 -5.42 -10.04 -19.87
C HIS A 99 -3.97 -9.63 -20.20
N ASN A 100 -3.78 -8.72 -21.17
CA ASN A 100 -2.48 -8.15 -21.57
C ASN A 100 -1.61 -7.63 -20.39
N ARG A 101 -2.23 -7.36 -19.23
CA ARG A 101 -1.57 -7.06 -17.96
C ARG A 101 -2.17 -7.95 -16.87
N PRO A 102 -1.53 -9.09 -16.53
CA PRO A 102 -2.03 -9.99 -15.50
C PRO A 102 -2.25 -9.27 -14.17
N ARG A 103 -3.31 -9.66 -13.46
CA ARG A 103 -3.66 -9.18 -12.13
C ARG A 103 -4.00 -10.34 -11.24
N ASP A 104 -3.38 -10.38 -10.07
CA ASP A 104 -3.68 -11.39 -9.06
C ASP A 104 -5.05 -11.12 -8.45
N ILE A 105 -5.85 -12.17 -8.24
CA ILE A 105 -7.02 -12.13 -7.36
C ILE A 105 -6.64 -12.86 -6.07
N HIS A 106 -6.52 -12.12 -4.98
CA HIS A 106 -6.09 -12.64 -3.69
C HIS A 106 -7.19 -12.43 -2.64
N LEU A 107 -7.66 -13.51 -2.06
CA LEU A 107 -8.68 -13.50 -1.02
C LEU A 107 -8.01 -13.40 0.35
N LYS A 108 -8.30 -12.36 1.13
CA LYS A 108 -7.81 -12.17 2.50
C LYS A 108 -8.94 -12.42 3.49
N GLY A 109 -8.67 -13.20 4.54
CA GLY A 109 -9.68 -13.72 5.46
C GLY A 109 -10.36 -15.01 4.98
N SER A 110 -9.81 -15.66 3.95
CA SER A 110 -10.39 -16.85 3.31
C SER A 110 -10.25 -18.15 4.12
N GLY A 111 -9.77 -18.09 5.36
CA GLY A 111 -9.57 -19.25 6.22
C GLY A 111 -8.10 -19.62 6.41
N ARG A 112 -7.88 -20.56 7.34
CA ARG A 112 -6.55 -21.02 7.76
C ARG A 112 -5.84 -21.75 6.62
N THR A 113 -4.57 -21.42 6.43
CA THR A 113 -3.64 -22.16 5.55
C THR A 113 -2.54 -22.84 6.38
N PRO A 114 -1.65 -23.65 5.76
CA PRO A 114 -0.46 -24.18 6.44
C PRO A 114 0.46 -23.10 7.05
N PHE A 115 0.38 -21.86 6.55
CA PHE A 115 1.23 -20.74 6.99
C PHE A 115 0.62 -19.89 8.13
N ALA A 116 -0.53 -20.29 8.69
CA ALA A 116 -1.26 -19.48 9.67
C ALA A 116 -0.57 -19.30 11.03
N ARG A 117 0.51 -20.05 11.32
CA ARG A 117 1.34 -19.94 12.55
C ARG A 117 0.53 -19.84 13.86
N GLY A 118 -0.62 -20.52 13.92
CA GLY A 118 -1.52 -20.55 15.09
C GLY A 118 -2.76 -19.65 14.97
N GLY A 119 -2.85 -18.78 13.97
CA GLY A 119 -4.04 -17.99 13.68
C GLY A 119 -5.19 -18.81 13.10
N ASP A 120 -6.41 -18.27 13.22
CA ASP A 120 -7.64 -18.87 12.68
C ASP A 120 -7.77 -18.72 11.14
N GLY A 121 -6.98 -17.83 10.55
CA GLY A 121 -7.02 -17.52 9.12
C GLY A 121 -8.24 -16.72 8.67
N LEU A 122 -9.07 -16.27 9.61
CA LEU A 122 -10.28 -15.51 9.35
C LEU A 122 -10.02 -14.02 9.53
N ALA A 123 -10.86 -13.19 8.92
CA ALA A 123 -10.86 -11.74 9.11
C ALA A 123 -12.27 -11.26 9.49
N VAL A 124 -12.34 -10.05 10.04
CA VAL A 124 -13.60 -9.41 10.45
C VAL A 124 -13.90 -8.19 9.58
N VAL A 125 -15.16 -7.76 9.55
CA VAL A 125 -15.67 -6.71 8.65
C VAL A 125 -14.82 -5.42 8.74
N GLY A 126 -14.57 -4.90 9.94
CA GLY A 126 -13.84 -3.65 10.16
C GLY A 126 -12.47 -3.60 9.46
N PRO A 127 -11.52 -4.50 9.75
CA PRO A 127 -10.22 -4.53 9.07
C PRO A 127 -10.28 -4.72 7.54
N MET A 128 -11.24 -5.50 7.01
CA MET A 128 -11.39 -5.66 5.56
C MET A 128 -11.90 -4.37 4.90
N LEU A 129 -12.81 -3.66 5.56
CA LEU A 129 -13.27 -2.34 5.11
C LEU A 129 -12.19 -1.27 5.30
N ARG A 130 -11.33 -1.35 6.32
CA ARG A 130 -10.17 -0.45 6.46
C ARG A 130 -9.26 -0.60 5.25
N GLU A 131 -8.88 -1.83 4.92
CA GLU A 131 -8.05 -2.09 3.74
C GLU A 131 -8.73 -1.60 2.46
N TYR A 132 -10.03 -1.83 2.31
CA TYR A 132 -10.81 -1.30 1.19
C TYR A 132 -10.74 0.23 1.10
N VAL A 133 -11.08 0.94 2.18
CA VAL A 133 -11.09 2.43 2.21
C VAL A 133 -9.71 3.00 1.94
N ILE A 134 -8.67 2.49 2.59
CA ILE A 134 -7.33 3.05 2.45
C ILE A 134 -6.73 2.73 1.07
N SER A 135 -6.88 1.50 0.56
CA SER A 135 -6.37 1.15 -0.78
C SER A 135 -7.02 1.99 -1.89
N GLU A 136 -8.34 2.21 -1.82
CA GLU A 136 -9.03 3.01 -2.82
C GLU A 136 -8.72 4.50 -2.69
N ALA A 137 -8.49 5.01 -1.48
CA ALA A 137 -7.99 6.37 -1.29
C ALA A 137 -6.59 6.56 -1.89
N MET A 138 -5.68 5.61 -1.65
CA MET A 138 -4.33 5.66 -2.24
C MET A 138 -4.40 5.68 -3.77
N HIS A 139 -5.30 4.88 -4.35
CA HIS A 139 -5.53 4.89 -5.79
C HIS A 139 -6.06 6.24 -6.30
N ALA A 140 -7.07 6.81 -5.63
CA ALA A 140 -7.65 8.11 -6.00
C ALA A 140 -6.66 9.28 -5.82
N LEU A 141 -5.69 9.15 -4.90
CA LEU A 141 -4.58 10.07 -4.74
C LEU A 141 -3.51 9.93 -5.84
N GLY A 142 -3.60 8.90 -6.68
CA GLY A 142 -2.63 8.59 -7.75
C GLY A 142 -1.43 7.76 -7.28
N ILE A 143 -1.49 7.18 -6.08
CA ILE A 143 -0.39 6.43 -5.47
C ILE A 143 -0.48 4.95 -5.86
N PRO A 144 0.62 4.32 -6.35
CA PRO A 144 0.61 2.90 -6.66
C PRO A 144 0.22 2.02 -5.47
N THR A 145 -0.78 1.16 -5.67
CA THR A 145 -1.42 0.42 -4.60
C THR A 145 -2.09 -0.85 -5.11
N THR A 146 -2.12 -1.87 -4.26
CA THR A 146 -3.13 -2.94 -4.38
C THR A 146 -4.53 -2.35 -4.31
N ARG A 147 -5.50 -2.98 -4.97
CA ARG A 147 -6.87 -2.49 -5.11
C ARG A 147 -7.84 -3.44 -4.43
N SER A 148 -8.99 -2.93 -4.02
CA SER A 148 -10.01 -3.74 -3.35
C SER A 148 -11.24 -3.89 -4.24
N LEU A 149 -11.50 -5.11 -4.69
CA LEU A 149 -12.64 -5.42 -5.56
C LEU A 149 -13.93 -5.60 -4.76
N ALA A 150 -13.89 -6.36 -3.66
CA ALA A 150 -15.09 -6.65 -2.89
C ALA A 150 -14.77 -6.95 -1.42
N VAL A 151 -15.73 -6.67 -0.55
CA VAL A 151 -15.80 -7.29 0.79
C VAL A 151 -17.08 -8.09 0.87
N VAL A 152 -16.97 -9.35 1.29
CA VAL A 152 -18.09 -10.27 1.47
C VAL A 152 -18.14 -10.72 2.94
N ALA A 153 -19.24 -10.43 3.63
CA ALA A 153 -19.50 -10.95 4.96
C ALA A 153 -19.74 -12.46 4.87
N THR A 154 -19.18 -13.24 5.79
CA THR A 154 -19.25 -14.70 5.73
C THR A 154 -20.51 -15.28 6.37
N GLY A 155 -21.21 -14.50 7.20
CA GLY A 155 -22.30 -14.97 8.06
C GLY A 155 -21.82 -15.68 9.35
N ALA A 156 -20.51 -15.92 9.49
CA ALA A 156 -19.91 -16.44 10.71
C ALA A 156 -19.43 -15.31 11.62
N HIS A 157 -19.37 -15.57 12.93
CA HIS A 157 -18.66 -14.71 13.87
C HIS A 157 -17.23 -15.23 14.08
N VAL A 158 -16.28 -14.31 14.24
CA VAL A 158 -14.88 -14.59 14.50
C VAL A 158 -14.54 -14.05 15.88
N GLN A 159 -13.87 -14.88 16.69
CA GLN A 159 -13.51 -14.52 18.05
C GLN A 159 -12.26 -13.61 18.05
N ARG A 160 -12.39 -12.41 18.61
CA ARG A 160 -11.29 -11.52 19.02
C ARG A 160 -11.42 -11.25 20.52
N GLU A 161 -11.22 -10.01 20.96
CA GLU A 161 -11.64 -9.60 22.30
C GLU A 161 -13.15 -9.83 22.50
N THR A 162 -13.92 -9.63 21.44
CA THR A 162 -15.35 -9.94 21.34
C THR A 162 -15.64 -10.77 20.08
N ALA A 163 -16.83 -11.36 19.99
CA ALA A 163 -17.29 -12.01 18.77
C ALA A 163 -17.70 -10.94 17.74
N LEU A 164 -17.03 -10.92 16.58
CA LEU A 164 -17.22 -9.91 15.54
C LEU A 164 -17.64 -10.57 14.21
N PRO A 165 -18.39 -9.88 13.34
CA PRO A 165 -18.81 -10.44 12.06
C PRO A 165 -17.61 -10.69 11.15
N GLY A 166 -17.54 -11.91 10.60
CA GLY A 166 -16.47 -12.34 9.70
C GLY A 166 -16.64 -11.81 8.28
N ALA A 167 -15.52 -11.58 7.59
CA ALA A 167 -15.49 -11.11 6.22
C ALA A 167 -14.29 -11.64 5.43
N VAL A 168 -14.44 -11.65 4.10
CA VAL A 168 -13.37 -11.90 3.12
C VAL A 168 -13.22 -10.65 2.24
N LEU A 169 -11.99 -10.20 2.06
CA LEU A 169 -11.64 -9.16 1.09
C LEU A 169 -11.10 -9.81 -0.19
N THR A 170 -11.60 -9.39 -1.35
CA THR A 170 -11.02 -9.71 -2.66
C THR A 170 -10.07 -8.60 -3.08
N ARG A 171 -8.76 -8.82 -2.90
CA ARG A 171 -7.68 -7.89 -3.26
C ARG A 171 -7.18 -8.17 -4.68
N ILE A 172 -6.90 -7.09 -5.41
CA ILE A 172 -6.35 -7.11 -6.76
C ILE A 172 -4.96 -6.47 -6.74
N ALA A 173 -3.97 -7.10 -7.36
CA ALA A 173 -2.60 -6.56 -7.40
C ALA A 173 -1.93 -6.84 -8.74
N ALA A 174 -0.90 -6.07 -9.11
CA ALA A 174 -0.03 -6.46 -10.21
C ALA A 174 0.66 -7.78 -9.89
N SER A 175 1.15 -7.97 -8.67
CA SER A 175 1.48 -9.29 -8.10
C SER A 175 1.56 -9.22 -6.58
N HIS A 176 1.57 -10.39 -5.94
CA HIS A 176 1.91 -10.53 -4.53
C HIS A 176 3.37 -10.95 -4.29
N LEU A 177 4.25 -10.80 -5.29
CA LEU A 177 5.69 -10.97 -5.09
C LEU A 177 6.25 -9.87 -4.19
N ARG A 178 7.06 -10.28 -3.23
CA ARG A 178 7.60 -9.40 -2.18
C ARG A 178 9.10 -9.62 -2.05
N VAL A 179 9.78 -8.70 -1.38
CA VAL A 179 11.17 -8.95 -0.94
C VAL A 179 11.23 -10.26 -0.13
N GLY A 180 10.24 -10.51 0.72
CA GLY A 180 10.09 -11.77 1.45
C GLY A 180 10.07 -13.05 0.60
N SER A 181 9.50 -13.01 -0.60
CA SER A 181 9.49 -14.16 -1.54
C SER A 181 10.90 -14.50 -1.98
N PHE A 182 11.68 -13.47 -2.35
CA PHE A 182 13.08 -13.63 -2.72
C PHE A 182 13.94 -14.08 -1.55
N GLN A 183 13.65 -13.61 -0.33
CA GLN A 183 14.39 -14.03 0.85
C GLN A 183 14.23 -15.51 1.17
N LEU A 184 13.03 -16.07 0.98
CA LEU A 184 12.80 -17.51 1.15
C LEU A 184 13.60 -18.31 0.11
N VAL A 185 13.52 -17.92 -1.16
CA VAL A 185 14.23 -18.61 -2.24
C VAL A 185 15.75 -18.48 -2.08
N ALA A 186 16.26 -17.32 -1.70
CA ALA A 186 17.69 -17.13 -1.47
C ALA A 186 18.20 -17.96 -0.28
N GLN A 187 17.39 -18.13 0.78
CA GLN A 187 17.72 -19.04 1.88
C GLN A 187 17.87 -20.49 1.37
N GLN A 188 16.91 -20.96 0.57
CA GLN A 188 16.96 -22.30 -0.04
C GLN A 188 18.17 -22.45 -0.97
N ALA A 189 18.45 -21.44 -1.79
CA ALA A 189 19.59 -21.43 -2.70
C ALA A 189 20.92 -21.52 -1.93
N ARG A 190 21.07 -20.79 -0.82
CA ARG A 190 22.26 -20.88 0.05
C ARG A 190 22.41 -22.24 0.71
N ALA A 191 21.31 -22.88 1.10
CA ALA A 191 21.33 -24.20 1.74
C ALA A 191 21.68 -25.34 0.76
N THR A 192 21.29 -25.21 -0.50
CA THR A 192 21.42 -26.28 -1.51
C THR A 192 22.55 -26.05 -2.51
N GLY A 193 23.01 -24.80 -2.67
CA GLY A 193 23.90 -24.37 -3.75
C GLY A 193 23.20 -24.22 -5.11
N ASP A 194 21.89 -24.45 -5.20
CA ASP A 194 21.13 -24.37 -6.45
C ASP A 194 20.47 -23.00 -6.64
N LEU A 195 20.85 -22.29 -7.70
CA LEU A 195 20.31 -20.99 -8.07
C LEU A 195 19.10 -21.08 -9.03
N SER A 196 18.67 -22.29 -9.42
CA SER A 196 17.64 -22.50 -10.44
C SER A 196 16.31 -21.81 -10.10
N LEU A 197 15.83 -21.97 -8.87
CA LEU A 197 14.60 -21.35 -8.39
C LEU A 197 14.76 -19.82 -8.26
N LEU A 198 15.94 -19.34 -7.84
CA LEU A 198 16.20 -17.90 -7.73
C LEU A 198 16.18 -17.22 -9.10
N ARG A 199 16.77 -17.85 -10.13
CA ARG A 199 16.70 -17.37 -11.52
C ARG A 199 15.26 -17.36 -12.03
N ARG A 200 14.53 -18.46 -11.86
CA ARG A 200 13.10 -18.54 -12.26
C ARG A 200 12.24 -17.47 -11.58
N LEU A 201 12.45 -17.21 -10.28
CA LEU A 201 11.74 -16.16 -9.56
C LEU A 201 12.10 -14.76 -10.11
N ALA A 202 13.37 -14.49 -10.36
CA ALA A 202 13.82 -13.22 -10.91
C ALA A 202 13.31 -13.01 -12.34
N ASP A 203 13.38 -14.03 -13.20
CA ASP A 203 12.86 -14.01 -14.57
C ASP A 203 11.34 -13.79 -14.59
N TYR A 204 10.61 -14.46 -13.69
CA TYR A 204 9.17 -14.25 -13.53
C TYR A 204 8.85 -12.81 -13.09
N ALA A 205 9.61 -12.26 -12.13
CA ALA A 205 9.44 -10.87 -11.71
C ALA A 205 9.74 -9.87 -12.83
N ILE A 206 10.81 -10.09 -13.60
CA ILE A 206 11.17 -9.28 -14.78
C ILE A 206 10.05 -9.31 -15.80
N ALA A 207 9.63 -10.50 -16.23
CA ALA A 207 8.60 -10.66 -17.25
C ALA A 207 7.27 -9.99 -16.83
N ARG A 208 6.94 -10.05 -15.53
CA ARG A 208 5.68 -9.55 -14.99
C ARG A 208 5.66 -8.04 -14.75
N HIS A 209 6.77 -7.45 -14.31
CA HIS A 209 6.79 -6.08 -13.81
C HIS A 209 7.71 -5.15 -14.61
N TYR A 210 8.82 -5.67 -15.10
CA TYR A 210 9.89 -4.87 -15.70
C TYR A 210 10.41 -5.53 -17.00
N PRO A 211 9.55 -5.80 -17.99
CA PRO A 211 9.94 -6.57 -19.18
C PRO A 211 11.08 -5.92 -19.97
N GLN A 212 11.24 -4.59 -19.89
CA GLN A 212 12.36 -3.85 -20.46
C GLN A 212 13.73 -4.27 -19.90
N ALA A 213 13.79 -4.78 -18.66
CA ALA A 213 15.03 -5.24 -18.05
C ALA A 213 15.69 -6.41 -18.81
N THR A 214 14.91 -7.18 -19.59
CA THR A 214 15.44 -8.25 -20.45
C THR A 214 16.39 -7.75 -21.55
N GLN A 215 16.32 -6.46 -21.90
CA GLN A 215 17.17 -5.85 -22.93
C GLN A 215 18.51 -5.33 -22.38
N ALA A 216 18.66 -5.29 -21.06
CA ALA A 216 19.90 -4.86 -20.43
C ALA A 216 20.99 -5.94 -20.54
N GLU A 217 22.26 -5.52 -20.50
CA GLU A 217 23.40 -6.45 -20.46
C GLU A 217 23.33 -7.39 -19.24
N ASN A 218 22.82 -6.87 -18.12
CA ASN A 218 22.53 -7.66 -16.92
C ASN A 218 21.07 -7.46 -16.50
N PRO A 219 20.17 -8.38 -16.88
CA PRO A 219 18.73 -8.28 -16.56
C PRO A 219 18.43 -8.26 -15.06
N TYR A 220 19.22 -8.94 -14.23
CA TYR A 220 19.00 -9.00 -12.78
C TYR A 220 19.44 -7.72 -12.07
N LEU A 221 20.50 -7.08 -12.56
CA LEU A 221 20.87 -5.74 -12.12
C LEU A 221 19.80 -4.72 -12.53
N ALA A 222 19.31 -4.81 -13.77
CA ALA A 222 18.22 -3.96 -14.24
C ALA A 222 16.94 -4.17 -13.40
N LEU A 223 16.58 -5.42 -13.05
CA LEU A 223 15.50 -5.70 -12.10
C LEU A 223 15.72 -4.95 -10.78
N PHE A 224 16.92 -4.98 -10.21
CA PHE A 224 17.19 -4.29 -8.96
C PHE A 224 17.03 -2.77 -9.07
N GLN A 225 17.54 -2.19 -10.16
CA GLN A 225 17.43 -0.75 -10.44
C GLN A 225 15.98 -0.31 -10.60
N GLU A 226 15.15 -1.10 -11.28
CA GLU A 226 13.73 -0.82 -11.50
C GLU A 226 12.92 -0.92 -10.20
N VAL A 227 13.17 -1.95 -9.38
CA VAL A 227 12.54 -2.06 -8.04
C VAL A 227 12.95 -0.89 -7.16
N LEU A 228 14.22 -0.48 -7.21
CA LEU A 228 14.74 0.65 -6.45
C LEU A 228 14.07 1.97 -6.89
N GLU A 229 13.91 2.20 -8.20
CA GLU A 229 13.19 3.36 -8.75
C GLU A 229 11.73 3.37 -8.30
N ALA A 230 11.00 2.27 -8.53
CA ALA A 230 9.59 2.16 -8.18
C ALA A 230 9.34 2.41 -6.69
N GLN A 231 10.19 1.86 -5.82
CA GLN A 231 10.10 2.05 -4.38
C GLN A 231 10.48 3.47 -3.95
N SER A 232 11.51 4.08 -4.57
CA SER A 232 11.88 5.46 -4.26
C SER A 232 10.75 6.45 -4.59
N ALA A 233 10.07 6.26 -5.72
CA ALA A 233 8.91 7.06 -6.13
C ALA A 233 7.70 6.82 -5.21
N LEU A 234 7.42 5.55 -4.89
CA LEU A 234 6.32 5.18 -3.99
C LEU A 234 6.45 5.83 -2.62
N ILE A 235 7.62 5.69 -1.99
CA ILE A 235 7.85 6.23 -0.65
C ILE A 235 7.77 7.75 -0.67
N ALA A 236 8.33 8.42 -1.68
CA ALA A 236 8.17 9.87 -1.81
C ALA A 236 6.68 10.29 -1.87
N GLN A 237 5.84 9.56 -2.59
CA GLN A 237 4.41 9.82 -2.65
C GLN A 237 3.69 9.59 -1.31
N TRP A 238 4.09 8.57 -0.53
CA TRP A 238 3.57 8.41 0.84
C TRP A 238 3.88 9.63 1.70
N MET A 239 5.11 10.14 1.60
CA MET A 239 5.52 11.33 2.33
C MET A 239 4.69 12.56 1.92
N HIS A 240 4.43 12.76 0.63
CA HIS A 240 3.66 13.92 0.12
C HIS A 240 2.25 14.07 0.68
N VAL A 241 1.63 12.94 1.05
CA VAL A 241 0.26 12.91 1.59
C VAL A 241 0.22 12.62 3.08
N GLY A 242 1.38 12.49 3.74
CA GLY A 242 1.44 12.22 5.17
C GLY A 242 1.04 10.79 5.56
N PHE A 243 1.17 9.83 4.64
CA PHE A 243 0.80 8.44 4.88
C PHE A 243 1.88 7.71 5.69
N VAL A 244 1.46 7.02 6.75
CA VAL A 244 2.28 6.16 7.60
C VAL A 244 1.80 4.72 7.45
N HIS A 245 2.63 3.86 6.88
CA HIS A 245 2.29 2.45 6.65
C HIS A 245 2.25 1.65 7.96
N GLY A 246 3.15 1.95 8.90
CA GLY A 246 3.19 1.36 10.25
C GLY A 246 3.77 -0.05 10.38
N VAL A 247 3.95 -0.81 9.28
CA VAL A 247 4.60 -2.14 9.28
C VAL A 247 5.34 -2.40 7.96
N MET A 248 6.45 -1.69 7.75
CA MET A 248 7.28 -1.85 6.55
C MET A 248 8.27 -3.01 6.70
N ASN A 249 7.76 -4.19 7.06
CA ASN A 249 8.55 -5.43 7.00
C ASN A 249 8.89 -5.77 5.53
N THR A 250 9.92 -6.57 5.29
CA THR A 250 10.27 -6.98 3.92
C THR A 250 9.20 -7.89 3.27
N ASP A 251 8.38 -8.57 4.08
CA ASP A 251 7.20 -9.31 3.61
C ASP A 251 5.99 -8.41 3.26
N ASN A 252 6.08 -7.09 3.49
CA ASN A 252 5.09 -6.09 3.06
C ASN A 252 5.65 -5.14 1.99
N MET A 253 6.79 -5.48 1.39
CA MET A 253 7.40 -4.69 0.34
C MET A 253 7.30 -5.42 -0.99
N THR A 254 6.40 -4.97 -1.85
CA THR A 254 6.13 -5.59 -3.15
C THR A 254 7.28 -5.35 -4.13
N ILE A 255 7.50 -6.31 -5.01
CA ILE A 255 8.45 -6.14 -6.12
C ILE A 255 7.86 -5.21 -7.19
N SER A 256 6.54 -5.09 -7.29
CA SER A 256 5.84 -4.21 -8.23
C SER A 256 5.94 -2.72 -7.90
N GLY A 257 6.30 -2.35 -6.66
CA GLY A 257 6.22 -0.96 -6.20
C GLY A 257 4.80 -0.51 -5.87
N GLU A 258 3.90 -1.44 -5.54
CA GLU A 258 2.55 -1.15 -5.04
C GLU A 258 2.52 -1.17 -3.51
N THR A 259 1.78 -0.23 -2.90
CA THR A 259 1.40 -0.28 -1.48
C THR A 259 0.54 -1.52 -1.19
N ILE A 260 0.82 -2.25 -0.12
CA ILE A 260 0.12 -3.51 0.24
C ILE A 260 -0.07 -3.64 1.75
N ASP A 261 -1.03 -4.46 2.17
CA ASP A 261 -1.24 -4.87 3.57
C ASP A 261 -1.47 -3.69 4.54
N TYR A 262 -2.62 -3.06 4.32
CA TYR A 262 -3.22 -1.98 5.11
C TYR A 262 -3.70 -2.45 6.49
N GLY A 263 -2.75 -2.81 7.36
CA GLY A 263 -2.99 -3.13 8.76
C GLY A 263 -3.06 -1.86 9.61
N PRO A 264 -2.02 -1.53 10.38
CA PRO A 264 -2.00 -0.35 11.22
C PRO A 264 -1.43 0.87 10.48
N CYS A 265 -1.99 1.15 9.30
CA CYS A 265 -1.65 2.33 8.50
C CYS A 265 -2.62 3.49 8.78
N ALA A 266 -2.15 4.71 8.59
CA ALA A 266 -2.94 5.92 8.81
C ALA A 266 -2.32 7.13 8.13
N PHE A 267 -3.10 8.20 8.01
CA PHE A 267 -2.61 9.50 7.55
C PHE A 267 -2.37 10.40 8.75
N MET A 268 -1.28 11.16 8.71
CA MET A 268 -0.98 12.15 9.75
C MET A 268 -2.01 13.26 9.75
N GLU A 269 -2.25 13.82 10.94
CA GLU A 269 -3.03 15.04 11.10
C GLU A 269 -2.06 16.21 11.23
N ALA A 270 -1.69 16.60 12.44
CA ALA A 270 -0.58 17.52 12.66
C ALA A 270 0.71 16.96 12.06
N TYR A 271 1.46 17.80 11.35
CA TYR A 271 2.76 17.41 10.82
C TYR A 271 3.74 17.16 11.97
N ASP A 272 4.15 15.90 12.13
CA ASP A 272 5.22 15.51 13.04
C ASP A 272 6.01 14.35 12.41
N PRO A 273 7.30 14.54 12.10
CA PRO A 273 8.16 13.47 11.58
C PRO A 273 8.26 12.22 12.46
N ALA A 274 8.01 12.35 13.78
CA ALA A 274 8.01 11.26 14.74
C ALA A 274 6.68 10.51 14.84
N THR A 275 5.67 10.88 14.04
CA THR A 275 4.34 10.23 14.06
C THR A 275 4.44 8.73 13.82
N VAL A 276 3.85 7.95 14.75
CA VAL A 276 3.75 6.48 14.71
C VAL A 276 2.34 6.07 15.13
N TYR A 277 1.72 5.19 14.34
CA TYR A 277 0.35 4.72 14.63
C TYR A 277 0.25 3.25 15.00
N SER A 278 1.25 2.44 14.65
CA SER A 278 1.23 1.01 14.89
C SER A 278 1.33 0.72 16.39
N SER A 279 0.33 0.01 16.92
CA SER A 279 0.26 -0.35 18.34
C SER A 279 1.44 -1.21 18.83
N ILE A 280 2.18 -1.82 17.91
CA ILE A 280 3.32 -2.69 18.18
C ILE A 280 4.68 -2.04 17.87
N ASP A 281 4.69 -0.81 17.33
CA ASP A 281 5.92 -0.09 17.00
C ASP A 281 6.35 0.86 18.13
N TYR A 282 6.70 0.30 19.28
CA TYR A 282 7.10 1.07 20.47
C TYR A 282 8.39 1.89 20.27
N ALA A 283 9.24 1.47 19.34
CA ALA A 283 10.53 2.12 19.06
C ALA A 283 10.45 3.15 17.91
N GLY A 284 9.29 3.31 17.29
CA GLY A 284 9.09 4.19 16.14
C GLY A 284 9.94 3.80 14.92
N ARG A 285 10.21 2.50 14.73
CA ARG A 285 10.97 2.01 13.57
C ARG A 285 10.30 2.44 12.26
N TYR A 286 8.98 2.42 12.23
CA TYR A 286 8.14 2.75 11.08
C TYR A 286 7.44 4.11 11.23
N ALA A 287 8.01 5.01 12.04
CA ALA A 287 7.59 6.41 12.09
C ALA A 287 7.63 7.06 10.70
N TYR A 288 6.79 8.07 10.48
CA TYR A 288 6.71 8.80 9.21
C TYR A 288 8.09 9.18 8.64
N GLY A 289 8.93 9.87 9.43
CA GLY A 289 10.25 10.32 9.00
C GLY A 289 11.25 9.18 8.74
N ASN A 290 10.99 7.97 9.26
CA ASN A 290 11.87 6.81 9.11
C ASN A 290 11.54 5.97 7.86
N GLN A 291 10.38 6.15 7.23
CA GLN A 291 9.96 5.32 6.09
C GLN A 291 10.99 5.26 4.94
N PRO A 292 11.65 6.37 4.53
CA PRO A 292 12.68 6.33 3.49
C PRO A 292 13.89 5.47 3.87
N LEU A 293 14.41 5.62 5.10
CA LEU A 293 15.55 4.85 5.57
C LEU A 293 15.22 3.36 5.71
N VAL A 294 14.01 3.05 6.17
CA VAL A 294 13.52 1.67 6.24
C VAL A 294 13.38 1.04 4.86
N ALA A 295 12.87 1.79 3.88
CA ALA A 295 12.77 1.31 2.50
C ALA A 295 14.16 1.02 1.90
N GLN A 296 15.15 1.88 2.13
CA GLN A 296 16.54 1.60 1.75
C GLN A 296 17.07 0.33 2.42
N TRP A 297 16.80 0.15 3.71
CA TRP A 297 17.20 -1.06 4.43
C TRP A 297 16.53 -2.32 3.85
N ASN A 298 15.24 -2.27 3.52
CA ASN A 298 14.54 -3.38 2.89
C ASN A 298 15.09 -3.68 1.48
N LEU A 299 15.46 -2.65 0.70
CA LEU A 299 16.12 -2.82 -0.60
C LEU A 299 17.51 -3.45 -0.46
N ALA A 300 18.25 -3.14 0.62
CA ALA A 300 19.49 -3.84 0.92
C ALA A 300 19.24 -5.34 1.18
N ARG A 301 18.18 -5.68 1.94
CA ARG A 301 17.77 -7.08 2.13
C ARG A 301 17.38 -7.75 0.81
N PHE A 302 16.75 -7.04 -0.12
CA PHE A 302 16.46 -7.55 -1.45
C PHE A 302 17.74 -7.79 -2.26
N ALA A 303 18.67 -6.85 -2.29
CA ALA A 303 19.96 -6.98 -3.00
C ALA A 303 20.74 -8.23 -2.56
N GLU A 304 20.76 -8.52 -1.25
CA GLU A 304 21.38 -9.73 -0.68
C GLU A 304 20.80 -11.04 -1.22
N THR A 305 19.53 -11.05 -1.67
CA THR A 305 18.87 -12.25 -2.21
C THR A 305 19.30 -12.56 -3.63
N ILE A 306 19.55 -11.53 -4.44
CA ILE A 306 19.87 -11.65 -5.87
C ILE A 306 21.37 -11.53 -6.14
N LEU A 307 22.19 -11.29 -5.11
CA LEU A 307 23.65 -11.17 -5.21
C LEU A 307 24.31 -12.24 -6.10
N PRO A 308 23.98 -13.55 -5.99
CA PRO A 308 24.59 -14.59 -6.82
C PRO A 308 24.25 -14.49 -8.32
N LEU A 309 23.29 -13.63 -8.69
CA LEU A 309 22.88 -13.38 -10.07
C LEU A 309 23.50 -12.12 -10.66
N LEU A 310 24.08 -11.23 -9.84
CA LEU A 310 24.55 -9.93 -10.29
C LEU A 310 25.91 -9.98 -10.98
N ALA A 311 26.80 -10.89 -10.58
CA ALA A 311 28.12 -11.01 -11.18
C ALA A 311 28.72 -12.42 -11.00
N ALA A 312 29.81 -12.69 -11.71
CA ALA A 312 30.51 -13.97 -11.65
C ALA A 312 31.27 -14.19 -10.33
N THR A 313 31.72 -13.11 -9.67
CA THR A 313 32.40 -13.16 -8.38
C THR A 313 31.59 -12.42 -7.32
N GLU A 314 31.65 -12.91 -6.08
CA GLU A 314 30.93 -12.32 -4.95
C GLU A 314 31.37 -10.87 -4.67
N GLU A 315 32.68 -10.59 -4.77
CA GLU A 315 33.23 -9.24 -4.59
C GLU A 315 32.65 -8.24 -5.61
N LEU A 316 32.58 -8.61 -6.89
CA LEU A 316 32.00 -7.76 -7.92
C LEU A 316 30.49 -7.61 -7.74
N ALA A 317 29.79 -8.69 -7.39
CA ALA A 317 28.35 -8.64 -7.13
C ALA A 317 28.03 -7.70 -5.95
N LEU A 318 28.84 -7.74 -4.89
CA LEU A 318 28.69 -6.87 -3.73
C LEU A 318 28.97 -5.41 -4.10
N SER A 319 30.06 -5.15 -4.82
CA SER A 319 30.40 -3.81 -5.30
C SER A 319 29.25 -3.19 -6.11
N VAL A 320 28.72 -3.93 -7.09
CA VAL A 320 27.62 -3.48 -7.95
C VAL A 320 26.32 -3.28 -7.17
N ALA A 321 26.01 -4.18 -6.22
CA ALA A 321 24.82 -4.08 -5.38
C ALA A 321 24.87 -2.83 -4.48
N VAL A 322 26.02 -2.56 -3.85
CA VAL A 322 26.21 -1.40 -2.98
C VAL A 322 26.11 -0.11 -3.78
N GLU A 323 26.83 0.00 -4.90
CA GLU A 323 26.78 1.17 -5.79
C GLU A 323 25.34 1.46 -6.26
N THR A 324 24.59 0.41 -6.63
CA THR A 324 23.19 0.56 -7.04
C THR A 324 22.31 1.04 -5.89
N LEU A 325 22.47 0.45 -4.70
CA LEU A 325 21.71 0.78 -3.49
C LEU A 325 21.97 2.21 -2.99
N GLU A 326 23.20 2.70 -3.10
CA GLU A 326 23.56 4.08 -2.76
C GLU A 326 22.76 5.10 -3.59
N GLY A 327 22.34 4.72 -4.80
CA GLY A 327 21.47 5.52 -5.64
C GLY A 327 20.00 5.61 -5.18
N PHE A 328 19.58 4.92 -4.12
CA PHE A 328 18.20 5.02 -3.60
C PHE A 328 17.88 6.40 -3.03
N MET A 329 18.67 6.87 -2.06
CA MET A 329 18.38 8.15 -1.38
C MET A 329 18.37 9.35 -2.35
N PRO A 330 19.32 9.46 -3.32
CA PRO A 330 19.25 10.50 -4.35
C PRO A 330 17.96 10.47 -5.18
N ARG A 331 17.49 9.28 -5.59
CA ARG A 331 16.22 9.15 -6.35
C ARG A 331 15.01 9.51 -5.50
N TYR A 332 14.95 9.00 -4.26
CA TYR A 332 13.92 9.37 -3.29
C TYR A 332 13.88 10.89 -3.08
N HIS A 333 15.03 11.53 -2.84
CA HIS A 333 15.09 12.98 -2.66
C HIS A 333 14.69 13.75 -3.92
N SER A 334 15.00 13.25 -5.11
CA SER A 334 14.54 13.84 -6.37
C SER A 334 13.00 13.82 -6.48
N HIS A 335 12.39 12.65 -6.28
CA HIS A 335 10.92 12.49 -6.28
C HIS A 335 10.24 13.29 -5.17
N TRP A 336 10.85 13.31 -3.98
CA TRP A 336 10.35 14.07 -2.85
C TRP A 336 10.41 15.58 -3.13
N SER A 337 11.56 16.09 -3.58
CA SER A 337 11.74 17.51 -3.87
C SER A 337 10.80 17.96 -4.99
N ALA A 338 10.64 17.16 -6.05
CA ALA A 338 9.73 17.46 -7.14
C ALA A 338 8.27 17.58 -6.67
N GLY A 339 7.81 16.63 -5.85
CA GLY A 339 6.46 16.69 -5.29
C GLY A 339 6.28 17.86 -4.31
N MET A 340 7.26 18.14 -3.46
CA MET A 340 7.19 19.29 -2.54
C MET A 340 7.17 20.62 -3.30
N LEU A 341 8.01 20.78 -4.31
CA LEU A 341 7.98 21.95 -5.19
C LEU A 341 6.58 22.14 -5.82
N ALA A 342 5.98 21.06 -6.33
CA ALA A 342 4.62 21.11 -6.86
C ALA A 342 3.58 21.50 -5.79
N LYS A 343 3.65 20.89 -4.59
CA LYS A 343 2.74 21.19 -3.46
C LYS A 343 2.82 22.63 -2.97
N PHE A 344 3.97 23.29 -3.16
CA PHE A 344 4.18 24.72 -2.88
C PHE A 344 4.05 25.61 -4.12
N GLY A 345 3.83 25.06 -5.31
CA GLY A 345 3.70 25.82 -6.57
C GLY A 345 5.02 26.47 -7.01
N LEU A 346 6.17 25.98 -6.56
CA LEU A 346 7.48 26.58 -6.79
C LEU A 346 8.28 25.85 -7.86
N THR A 347 9.20 26.57 -8.50
CA THR A 347 10.27 25.99 -9.32
C THR A 347 11.51 25.69 -8.48
N GLY A 348 12.33 24.73 -8.91
CA GLY A 348 13.55 24.33 -8.18
C GLY A 348 14.60 25.45 -8.10
N SER A 349 14.92 25.86 -6.88
CA SER A 349 16.06 26.74 -6.54
C SER A 349 16.51 26.48 -5.11
N VAL A 350 17.67 27.02 -4.71
CA VAL A 350 18.16 26.94 -3.33
C VAL A 350 17.21 27.65 -2.36
N GLU A 351 16.64 28.78 -2.78
CA GLU A 351 15.67 29.56 -2.02
C GLU A 351 14.34 28.80 -1.84
N SER A 352 13.86 28.13 -2.90
CA SER A 352 12.64 27.29 -2.80
C SER A 352 12.82 26.16 -1.80
N ALA A 353 13.96 25.45 -1.86
CA ALA A 353 14.27 24.38 -0.91
C ALA A 353 14.31 24.91 0.54
N ALA A 354 15.01 26.02 0.78
CA ALA A 354 15.08 26.63 2.10
C ALA A 354 13.71 27.09 2.64
N LEU A 355 12.81 27.56 1.77
CA LEU A 355 11.44 27.91 2.17
C LEU A 355 10.58 26.69 2.50
N ILE A 356 10.73 25.59 1.75
CA ILE A 356 10.05 24.33 2.04
C ILE A 356 10.49 23.81 3.41
N ASP A 357 11.79 23.77 3.68
CA ASP A 357 12.32 23.30 4.97
C ASP A 357 11.82 24.17 6.14
N GLN A 358 11.82 25.49 5.95
CA GLN A 358 11.27 26.42 6.95
C GLN A 358 9.77 26.21 7.16
N ALA A 359 8.98 25.97 6.11
CA ALA A 359 7.57 25.68 6.25
C ALA A 359 7.35 24.42 7.08
N LEU A 360 8.05 23.32 6.77
CA LEU A 360 7.93 22.06 7.51
C LEU A 360 8.32 22.22 8.99
N ALA A 361 9.36 23.00 9.30
CA ALA A 361 9.71 23.33 10.68
C ALA A 361 8.58 24.08 11.40
N LEU A 362 8.00 25.10 10.75
CA LEU A 362 6.87 25.85 11.32
C LEU A 362 5.63 24.98 11.52
N LEU A 363 5.32 24.06 10.60
CA LEU A 363 4.22 23.11 10.76
C LEU A 363 4.42 22.24 12.00
N ASN A 364 5.63 21.71 12.18
CA ASN A 364 5.99 20.86 13.30
C ASN A 364 5.91 21.62 14.64
N ASP A 365 6.54 22.79 14.72
CA ASP A 365 6.62 23.59 15.95
C ASP A 365 5.25 24.11 16.42
N ASN A 366 4.28 24.20 15.50
CA ASN A 366 2.94 24.72 15.77
C ASN A 366 1.83 23.68 15.60
N GLN A 367 2.18 22.40 15.42
CA GLN A 367 1.23 21.28 15.32
C GLN A 367 0.12 21.52 14.29
N VAL A 368 0.50 22.03 13.11
CA VAL A 368 -0.46 22.37 12.05
C VAL A 368 -0.85 21.13 11.27
N ASP A 369 -2.14 20.96 10.99
CA ASP A 369 -2.66 19.88 10.16
C ASP A 369 -2.01 19.90 8.76
N TYR A 370 -1.36 18.79 8.39
CA TYR A 370 -0.52 18.69 7.21
C TYR A 370 -1.33 18.87 5.92
N THR A 371 -2.45 18.17 5.78
CA THR A 371 -3.31 18.25 4.60
C THR A 371 -3.97 19.63 4.47
N SER A 372 -4.56 20.14 5.57
CA SER A 372 -5.26 21.44 5.54
C SER A 372 -4.31 22.59 5.26
N PHE A 373 -3.06 22.54 5.73
CA PHE A 373 -2.06 23.58 5.45
C PHE A 373 -1.93 23.85 3.96
N PHE A 374 -1.81 22.81 3.14
CA PHE A 374 -1.63 23.02 1.69
C PHE A 374 -2.88 23.58 1.00
N ARG A 375 -4.08 23.23 1.48
CA ARG A 375 -5.33 23.83 0.98
C ARG A 375 -5.45 25.30 1.41
N HIS A 376 -5.05 25.62 2.63
CA HIS A 376 -5.00 26.98 3.13
C HIS A 376 -3.90 27.81 2.45
N LEU A 377 -2.79 27.19 2.06
CA LEU A 377 -1.72 27.84 1.29
C LEU A 377 -2.25 28.34 -0.06
N ALA A 378 -3.10 27.56 -0.73
CA ALA A 378 -3.73 28.00 -1.98
C ALA A 378 -4.64 29.22 -1.77
N ARG A 379 -5.45 29.23 -0.71
CA ARG A 379 -6.27 30.40 -0.34
C ARG A 379 -5.41 31.62 0.00
N ALA A 380 -4.35 31.42 0.78
CA ALA A 380 -3.38 32.46 1.09
C ALA A 380 -2.72 33.01 -0.17
N GLY A 381 -2.34 32.17 -1.13
CA GLY A 381 -1.82 32.60 -2.42
C GLY A 381 -2.78 33.51 -3.20
N ARG A 382 -4.10 33.27 -3.10
CA ARG A 382 -5.15 34.04 -3.79
C ARG A 382 -5.58 35.33 -3.07
N GLY A 383 -4.93 35.69 -1.97
CA GLY A 383 -5.18 36.95 -1.27
C GLY A 383 -5.94 36.85 0.04
N ASP A 384 -6.08 35.65 0.61
CA ASP A 384 -6.63 35.42 1.95
C ASP A 384 -5.50 35.06 2.95
N PRO A 385 -4.69 36.03 3.41
CA PRO A 385 -3.53 35.75 4.27
C PRO A 385 -3.91 35.13 5.62
N ASP A 386 -5.14 35.36 6.09
CA ASP A 386 -5.65 34.85 7.37
C ASP A 386 -6.01 33.35 7.30
N ALA A 387 -5.95 32.74 6.11
CA ALA A 387 -6.11 31.29 5.96
C ALA A 387 -4.97 30.48 6.62
N LEU A 388 -3.79 31.09 6.81
CA LEU A 388 -2.66 30.47 7.50
C LEU A 388 -2.50 31.04 8.92
N PRO A 389 -1.98 30.26 9.88
CA PRO A 389 -1.68 30.77 11.21
C PRO A 389 -0.69 31.96 11.16
N PRO A 390 -0.79 32.95 12.06
CA PRO A 390 0.06 34.15 12.04
C PRO A 390 1.58 33.90 12.05
N VAL A 391 2.01 32.75 12.57
CA VAL A 391 3.42 32.33 12.55
C VAL A 391 3.99 32.21 11.13
N PHE A 392 3.14 32.07 10.10
CA PHE A 392 3.52 32.00 8.70
C PHE A 392 3.58 33.35 7.99
N THR A 393 3.28 34.49 8.63
CA THR A 393 3.20 35.79 7.93
C THR A 393 4.48 36.15 7.17
N ASP A 394 5.64 36.13 7.84
CA ASP A 394 6.93 36.44 7.20
C ASP A 394 7.31 35.41 6.14
N TRP A 395 7.02 34.13 6.42
CA TRP A 395 7.26 33.04 5.48
C TRP A 395 6.42 33.20 4.21
N LEU A 396 5.13 33.55 4.34
CA LEU A 396 4.20 33.74 3.23
C LEU A 396 4.63 34.89 2.33
N HIS A 397 5.16 35.98 2.91
CA HIS A 397 5.72 37.09 2.13
C HIS A 397 6.88 36.62 1.24
N ARG A 398 7.79 35.79 1.77
CA ARG A 398 8.93 35.25 1.02
C ARG A 398 8.49 34.22 -0.02
N TRP A 399 7.53 33.36 0.31
CA TRP A 399 6.94 32.40 -0.63
C TRP A 399 6.29 33.11 -1.82
N ARG A 400 5.47 34.14 -1.59
CA ARG A 400 4.86 34.94 -2.66
C ARG A 400 5.90 35.65 -3.55
N ALA A 401 7.04 36.07 -2.97
CA ALA A 401 8.11 36.71 -3.74
C ALA A 401 8.74 35.77 -4.79
N LEU A 402 8.63 34.46 -4.61
CA LEU A 402 9.04 33.46 -5.60
C LEU A 402 8.01 33.20 -6.70
N GLN A 403 6.89 33.94 -6.73
CA GLN A 403 5.85 33.87 -7.76
C GLN A 403 5.31 32.44 -7.97
N PRO A 404 4.75 31.81 -6.91
CA PRO A 404 4.24 30.45 -6.99
C PRO A 404 3.06 30.33 -7.97
N ASP A 405 2.95 29.19 -8.65
CA ASP A 405 1.76 28.81 -9.42
C ASP A 405 0.63 28.38 -8.46
N VAL A 406 -0.09 29.37 -7.95
CA VAL A 406 -1.19 29.18 -6.99
C VAL A 406 -2.35 28.36 -7.59
N ASP A 407 -2.57 28.45 -8.90
CA ASP A 407 -3.65 27.74 -9.58
C ASP A 407 -3.37 26.25 -9.75
N ALA A 408 -2.09 25.84 -9.70
CA ALA A 408 -1.70 24.44 -9.69
C ALA A 408 -1.90 23.73 -8.36
N LEU A 409 -1.86 24.47 -7.23
CA LEU A 409 -1.88 23.91 -5.88
C LEU A 409 -3.09 23.00 -5.64
N ASP A 410 -4.26 23.39 -6.14
CA ASP A 410 -5.49 22.64 -5.88
C ASP A 410 -5.54 21.29 -6.59
N ARG A 411 -4.76 21.11 -7.66
CA ARG A 411 -4.66 19.85 -8.43
C ARG A 411 -3.72 18.83 -7.79
N VAL A 412 -2.82 19.28 -6.93
CA VAL A 412 -1.76 18.44 -6.34
C VAL A 412 -1.92 18.26 -4.83
N ASN A 413 -2.69 19.13 -4.17
CA ASN A 413 -2.93 19.06 -2.74
C ASN A 413 -4.37 18.59 -2.47
N PRO A 414 -4.55 17.38 -1.89
CA PRO A 414 -5.88 16.85 -1.63
C PRO A 414 -6.60 17.65 -0.54
N ILE A 415 -7.91 17.67 -0.62
CA ILE A 415 -8.83 18.18 0.40
C ILE A 415 -9.23 17.02 1.33
N TYR A 416 -9.54 15.87 0.73
CA TYR A 416 -10.03 14.71 1.44
C TYR A 416 -8.96 13.63 1.49
N ILE A 417 -8.63 13.22 2.71
CA ILE A 417 -7.85 12.02 3.01
C ILE A 417 -8.69 11.13 3.93
N PRO A 418 -8.38 9.84 4.06
CA PRO A 418 -8.99 8.96 5.08
C PRO A 418 -8.60 9.40 6.50
N ARG A 419 -9.21 10.48 6.99
CA ARG A 419 -9.05 11.00 8.35
C ARG A 419 -9.32 9.88 9.34
N ASN A 420 -8.40 9.65 10.29
CA ASN A 420 -8.45 8.48 11.17
C ASN A 420 -9.78 8.37 11.93
N HIS A 421 -10.30 9.48 12.46
CA HIS A 421 -11.58 9.51 13.16
C HIS A 421 -12.79 9.14 12.28
N LEU A 422 -12.80 9.57 11.01
CA LEU A 422 -13.87 9.24 10.06
C LEU A 422 -13.80 7.78 9.61
N VAL A 423 -12.58 7.26 9.43
CA VAL A 423 -12.37 5.84 9.16
C VAL A 423 -12.90 5.03 10.33
N GLU A 424 -12.49 5.29 11.57
CA GLU A 424 -12.95 4.50 12.73
C GLU A 424 -14.46 4.64 12.97
N GLN A 425 -15.05 5.82 12.77
CA GLN A 425 -16.50 6.01 12.82
C GLN A 425 -17.20 5.12 11.79
N ALA A 426 -16.73 5.12 10.54
CA ALA A 426 -17.32 4.34 9.46
C ALA A 426 -17.17 2.83 9.68
N LEU A 427 -16.01 2.37 10.16
CA LEU A 427 -15.77 0.97 10.46
C LEU A 427 -16.59 0.48 11.65
N THR A 428 -16.79 1.32 12.66
CA THR A 428 -17.64 1.02 13.82
C THR A 428 -19.10 0.86 13.39
N ALA A 429 -19.62 1.80 12.62
CA ALA A 429 -20.98 1.72 12.06
C ALA A 429 -21.18 0.45 11.21
N ALA A 430 -20.22 0.16 10.31
CA ALA A 430 -20.29 -1.00 9.44
C ALA A 430 -20.22 -2.33 10.20
N THR A 431 -19.47 -2.38 11.29
CA THR A 431 -19.44 -3.55 12.19
C THR A 431 -20.80 -3.76 12.87
N GLY A 432 -21.54 -2.69 13.15
CA GLY A 432 -22.93 -2.71 13.63
C GLY A 432 -23.98 -2.97 12.54
N GLY A 433 -23.58 -3.09 11.27
CA GLY A 433 -24.45 -3.34 10.12
C GLY A 433 -24.88 -2.11 9.34
N ASP A 434 -24.44 -0.91 9.73
CA ASP A 434 -24.70 0.33 9.00
C ASP A 434 -23.53 0.67 8.06
N LEU A 435 -23.76 0.51 6.75
CA LEU A 435 -22.75 0.72 5.72
C LEU A 435 -22.76 2.15 5.15
N GLU A 436 -23.76 2.98 5.47
CA GLU A 436 -23.90 4.33 4.91
C GLU A 436 -22.66 5.20 5.15
N PRO A 437 -22.05 5.21 6.36
CA PRO A 437 -20.84 6.01 6.60
C PRO A 437 -19.64 5.57 5.74
N VAL A 438 -19.50 4.26 5.48
CA VAL A 438 -18.41 3.73 4.62
C VAL A 438 -18.65 4.11 3.17
N CYS A 439 -19.88 3.95 2.67
CA CYS A 439 -20.24 4.35 1.32
C CYS A 439 -19.99 5.86 1.10
N THR A 440 -20.43 6.70 2.03
CA THR A 440 -20.23 8.14 1.97
C THR A 440 -18.74 8.49 2.00
N LEU A 441 -17.96 7.87 2.90
CA LEU A 441 -16.52 8.10 2.97
C LEU A 441 -15.81 7.72 1.67
N LEU A 442 -16.18 6.60 1.04
CA LEU A 442 -15.64 6.17 -0.26
C LEU A 442 -15.98 7.16 -1.38
N GLU A 443 -17.21 7.65 -1.43
CA GLU A 443 -17.61 8.70 -2.37
C GLU A 443 -16.82 9.99 -2.16
N VAL A 444 -16.52 10.34 -0.89
CA VAL A 444 -15.74 11.53 -0.54
C VAL A 444 -14.29 11.40 -1.02
N ILE A 445 -13.62 10.33 -0.63
CA ILE A 445 -12.19 10.12 -0.93
C ILE A 445 -11.92 9.69 -2.38
N GLY A 446 -12.96 9.30 -3.13
CA GLY A 446 -12.85 8.98 -4.55
C GLY A 446 -12.56 10.19 -5.46
N GLU A 447 -12.83 11.41 -4.98
CA GLU A 447 -12.46 12.66 -5.67
C GLU A 447 -11.68 13.59 -4.70
N PRO A 448 -10.46 13.20 -4.28
CA PRO A 448 -9.80 13.82 -3.12
C PRO A 448 -9.37 15.27 -3.38
N TYR A 449 -9.25 15.69 -4.64
CA TYR A 449 -8.81 17.04 -5.04
C TYR A 449 -9.97 18.00 -5.35
N ARG A 450 -11.21 17.50 -5.48
CA ARG A 450 -12.35 18.30 -5.91
C ARG A 450 -13.18 18.74 -4.71
N GLU A 451 -13.24 20.05 -4.47
CA GLU A 451 -14.08 20.62 -3.42
C GLU A 451 -15.57 20.40 -3.74
N ARG A 452 -16.32 19.97 -2.73
CA ARG A 452 -17.77 19.73 -2.81
C ARG A 452 -18.49 20.36 -1.63
N GLU A 453 -19.58 21.05 -1.94
CA GLU A 453 -20.44 21.68 -0.93
C GLU A 453 -21.07 20.63 0.00
N GLY A 454 -21.15 20.92 1.30
CA GLY A 454 -21.72 20.02 2.31
C GLY A 454 -20.76 18.97 2.87
N LEU A 455 -19.55 18.84 2.31
CA LEU A 455 -18.55 17.85 2.74
C LEU A 455 -17.41 18.44 3.60
N GLN A 456 -17.57 19.64 4.15
CA GLN A 456 -16.53 20.31 4.93
C GLN A 456 -16.11 19.51 6.17
N ALA A 457 -17.03 18.76 6.77
CA ALA A 457 -16.73 17.88 7.91
C ALA A 457 -15.71 16.78 7.56
N TYR A 458 -15.68 16.32 6.31
CA TYR A 458 -14.72 15.30 5.86
C TYR A 458 -13.32 15.86 5.59
N ALA A 459 -13.21 17.18 5.43
CA ALA A 459 -11.94 17.87 5.27
C ALA A 459 -11.32 18.27 6.61
N ALA A 460 -12.10 18.32 7.70
CA ALA A 460 -11.64 18.77 9.00
C ALA A 460 -10.69 17.74 9.67
N PRO A 461 -9.66 18.19 10.41
CA PRO A 461 -8.88 17.31 11.28
C PRO A 461 -9.77 16.74 12.41
N ALA A 462 -9.30 15.68 13.05
CA ALA A 462 -10.00 15.08 14.18
C ALA A 462 -10.25 16.12 15.28
N PRO A 463 -11.43 16.08 15.89
CA PRO A 463 -11.72 16.98 16.99
C PRO A 463 -10.92 16.55 18.23
N PRO A 464 -10.60 17.47 19.16
CA PRO A 464 -9.73 17.18 20.31
C PRO A 464 -10.17 15.99 21.17
N GLU A 465 -11.48 15.72 21.25
CA GLU A 465 -12.07 14.59 21.97
C GLU A 465 -11.74 13.22 21.37
N PHE A 466 -11.27 13.14 20.11
CA PHE A 466 -10.80 11.90 19.51
C PHE A 466 -9.51 11.39 20.18
N GLY A 467 -8.68 12.31 20.69
CA GLY A 467 -7.46 11.99 21.43
C GLY A 467 -6.35 11.38 20.57
N GLU A 468 -5.36 10.79 21.24
CA GLU A 468 -4.25 10.10 20.58
C GLU A 468 -4.73 8.85 19.84
N TYR A 469 -4.35 8.72 18.58
CA TYR A 469 -4.76 7.61 17.75
C TYR A 469 -3.69 6.51 17.65
N ARG A 470 -4.11 5.26 17.78
CA ARG A 470 -3.33 4.06 17.47
C ARG A 470 -4.20 3.08 16.69
N THR A 471 -3.57 2.34 15.78
CA THR A 471 -4.22 1.30 14.99
C THR A 471 -3.48 -0.03 15.09
N PHE A 472 -4.19 -1.10 14.73
CA PHE A 472 -3.84 -2.48 15.02
C PHE A 472 -3.88 -3.30 13.72
N CYS A 473 -3.10 -4.39 13.67
CA CYS A 473 -3.03 -5.28 12.52
C CYS A 473 -4.32 -6.10 12.24
N GLY A 474 -5.41 -5.86 12.98
CA GLY A 474 -6.70 -6.54 12.82
C GLY A 474 -6.59 -8.07 12.85
N THR A 475 -5.57 -8.58 13.55
CA THR A 475 -5.25 -10.02 13.64
C THR A 475 -5.98 -10.67 14.78
#